data_AF-W3VA87-F1
#
_entry.id   AF-W3VA87-F1
#
_cell.length_a   1.000
_cell.length_b   1.000
_cell.length_c   1.000
_cell.angle_alpha   90.00
_cell.angle_beta   90.00
_cell.angle_gamma   90.00
#
_symmetry.space_group_name_H-M   'P 1'
#
loop_
_entity.id
_entity.type
_entity.pdbx_description
1 polymer ?
#
loop_
_entity_poly.entity_id
_entity_poly.type
_entity_poly.pdbx_seq_one_letter_code
_entity_poly.pdbx_strand_id
1 'polypeptide(L)'
;MKVALQTHLTESSQSELQLIRYISQISDKQLVIVVQQEKSEQPFDALLNHLRKFAYLKDELTQEWSFFRFYHPKTLITLLNTLSDGPLAHFMQGINAVWFYGDEPDIHHMITLTENIRQAKPAPVTLNRRLCELFEQQAQKRHILKAIDFIQDNLAERCQVNKNTLPAFVLQQTNLAYLQGLTQQRAILYYVAAKCLMPNDEVRWQQLWESTGSQTKIPAIRAHSLFEQCDTLTTKEML
;
A
#
# COMPACT_ATOMS: atom_id res chain seq x y z
N MET A 1 -6.78 -11.96 -21.01
CA MET A 1 -6.71 -12.13 -19.54
C MET A 1 -7.83 -11.32 -18.91
N LYS A 2 -8.95 -11.96 -18.57
CA LYS A 2 -10.12 -11.30 -17.96
C LYS A 2 -9.91 -11.28 -16.45
N VAL A 3 -9.59 -10.11 -15.89
CA VAL A 3 -9.60 -9.89 -14.44
C VAL A 3 -11.07 -9.68 -14.06
N ALA A 4 -11.68 -10.70 -13.49
CA ALA A 4 -13.02 -10.63 -12.93
C ALA A 4 -12.95 -9.91 -11.57
N LEU A 5 -13.34 -8.64 -11.54
CA LEU A 5 -13.74 -7.98 -10.29
C LEU A 5 -15.15 -8.46 -9.95
N GLN A 6 -15.25 -9.52 -9.14
CA GLN A 6 -16.50 -9.81 -8.43
C GLN A 6 -16.65 -8.80 -7.29
N THR A 7 -17.11 -7.60 -7.62
CA THR A 7 -17.83 -6.75 -6.68
C THR A 7 -19.31 -6.95 -6.99
N HIS A 8 -19.95 -7.89 -6.30
CA HIS A 8 -21.41 -8.04 -6.36
C HIS A 8 -22.03 -6.87 -5.61
N LEU A 9 -22.35 -5.79 -6.33
CA LEU A 9 -23.14 -4.69 -5.78
C LEU A 9 -24.61 -5.13 -5.83
N THR A 10 -25.20 -5.32 -4.66
CA THR A 10 -26.58 -5.79 -4.52
C THR A 10 -27.39 -4.73 -3.78
N GLU A 11 -28.50 -4.31 -4.35
CA GLU A 11 -29.45 -3.43 -3.68
C GLU A 11 -30.16 -4.22 -2.56
N SER A 12 -30.31 -3.61 -1.39
CA SER A 12 -31.07 -4.17 -0.28
C SER A 12 -31.98 -3.11 0.32
N SER A 13 -33.26 -3.45 0.48
CA SER A 13 -34.27 -2.63 1.15
C SER A 13 -34.38 -2.92 2.66
N GLN A 14 -33.51 -3.79 3.19
CA GLN A 14 -33.52 -4.16 4.60
C GLN A 14 -33.13 -2.99 5.51
N SER A 15 -33.61 -3.02 6.75
CA SER A 15 -33.21 -2.03 7.76
C SER A 15 -31.73 -2.22 8.15
N GLU A 16 -31.09 -1.14 8.61
CA GLU A 16 -29.69 -1.14 9.06
C GLU A 16 -29.35 -2.31 10.00
N LEU A 17 -30.19 -2.57 11.01
CA LEU A 17 -30.01 -3.68 11.96
C LEU A 17 -30.13 -5.07 11.30
N GLN A 18 -30.94 -5.21 10.25
CA GLN A 18 -31.06 -6.46 9.49
C GLN A 18 -29.86 -6.65 8.56
N LEU A 19 -29.38 -5.57 7.93
CA LEU A 19 -28.15 -5.57 7.13
C LEU A 19 -26.93 -5.91 7.99
N ILE A 20 -26.78 -5.32 9.17
CA ILE A 20 -25.69 -5.65 10.11
C ILE A 20 -25.72 -7.13 10.47
N ARG A 21 -26.90 -7.68 10.81
CA ARG A 21 -27.07 -9.12 11.13
C ARG A 21 -26.81 -10.04 9.93
N TYR A 22 -27.22 -9.63 8.75
CA TYR A 22 -26.97 -10.38 7.53
C TYR A 22 -25.48 -10.37 7.17
N ILE A 23 -24.84 -9.21 7.28
CA ILE A 23 -23.42 -9.02 7.01
C ILE A 23 -22.58 -9.81 8.02
N SER A 24 -22.90 -9.75 9.32
CA SER A 24 -22.18 -10.54 10.32
C SER A 24 -22.31 -12.06 10.10
N GLN A 25 -23.34 -12.54 9.41
CA GLN A 25 -23.49 -13.95 9.03
C GLN A 25 -22.66 -14.36 7.79
N ILE A 26 -22.24 -13.41 6.95
CA ILE A 26 -21.41 -13.64 5.75
C ILE A 26 -19.96 -13.13 5.91
N SER A 27 -19.70 -12.34 6.95
CA SER A 27 -18.49 -11.54 7.18
C SER A 27 -17.28 -12.34 7.64
N ASP A 28 -17.40 -13.62 7.98
CA ASP A 28 -16.28 -14.37 8.57
C ASP A 28 -15.05 -14.46 7.64
N LYS A 29 -15.15 -14.10 6.35
CA LYS A 29 -14.03 -14.14 5.40
C LYS A 29 -13.97 -13.04 4.33
N GLN A 30 -14.90 -12.08 4.26
CA GLN A 30 -14.94 -11.11 3.15
C GLN A 30 -15.22 -9.68 3.62
N LEU A 31 -14.44 -8.74 3.10
CA LEU A 31 -14.65 -7.29 3.30
C LEU A 31 -15.96 -6.87 2.60
N VAL A 32 -16.86 -6.25 3.35
CA VAL A 32 -18.14 -5.73 2.82
C VAL A 32 -18.18 -4.22 2.99
N ILE A 33 -18.56 -3.51 1.93
CA ILE A 33 -18.87 -2.08 1.96
C ILE A 33 -20.37 -1.92 1.76
N VAL A 34 -21.01 -1.20 2.68
CA VAL A 34 -22.42 -0.80 2.55
C VAL A 34 -22.45 0.69 2.27
N VAL A 35 -23.17 1.07 1.22
CA VAL A 35 -23.41 2.47 0.88
C VAL A 35 -24.88 2.76 1.14
N GLN A 36 -25.15 3.60 2.12
CA GLN A 36 -26.50 4.08 2.39
C GLN A 36 -26.76 5.28 1.49
N GLN A 37 -27.69 5.13 0.56
CA GLN A 37 -28.15 6.23 -0.27
C GLN A 37 -28.91 7.27 0.58
N GLU A 38 -28.72 8.55 0.27
CA GLU A 38 -29.58 9.59 0.82
C GLU A 38 -31.04 9.35 0.37
N LYS A 39 -32.03 9.69 1.21
CA LYS A 39 -33.46 9.52 0.86
C LYS A 39 -33.76 10.37 -0.37
N SER A 40 -33.63 9.75 -1.54
CA SER A 40 -33.67 10.35 -2.85
C SER A 40 -34.40 9.39 -3.77
N GLU A 41 -35.24 9.91 -4.66
CA GLU A 41 -35.90 9.11 -5.71
C GLU A 41 -34.92 8.61 -6.78
N GLN A 42 -33.62 8.85 -6.62
CA GLN A 42 -32.62 8.40 -7.58
C GLN A 42 -32.54 6.87 -7.62
N PRO A 43 -32.58 6.26 -8.81
CA PRO A 43 -32.46 4.81 -8.95
C PRO A 43 -31.06 4.34 -8.56
N PHE A 44 -30.96 3.09 -8.10
CA PHE A 44 -29.69 2.46 -7.76
C PHE A 44 -28.61 2.58 -8.86
N ASP A 45 -29.03 2.51 -10.13
CA ASP A 45 -28.12 2.68 -11.28
C ASP A 45 -27.43 4.05 -11.31
N ALA A 46 -28.09 5.10 -10.80
CA ALA A 46 -27.49 6.43 -10.71
C ALA A 46 -26.34 6.44 -9.70
N LEU A 47 -26.54 5.82 -8.53
CA LEU A 47 -25.50 5.65 -7.51
C LEU A 47 -24.35 4.78 -8.02
N LEU A 48 -24.67 3.67 -8.69
CA LEU A 48 -23.67 2.79 -9.29
C LEU A 48 -22.80 3.52 -10.33
N ASN A 49 -23.44 4.29 -11.22
CA ASN A 49 -22.73 5.07 -12.23
C ASN A 49 -21.92 6.22 -11.61
N HIS A 50 -22.39 6.78 -10.50
CA HIS A 50 -21.62 7.75 -9.72
C HIS A 50 -20.34 7.14 -9.15
N LEU A 51 -20.45 6.02 -8.44
CA LEU A 51 -19.31 5.33 -7.82
C LEU A 51 -18.27 4.88 -8.85
N ARG A 52 -18.71 4.43 -10.04
CA ARG A 52 -17.82 4.02 -11.14
C ARG A 52 -16.85 5.11 -11.59
N LYS A 53 -17.20 6.39 -11.43
CA LYS A 53 -16.32 7.52 -11.79
C LYS A 53 -15.02 7.54 -10.99
N PHE A 54 -15.03 6.97 -9.79
CA PHE A 54 -13.87 6.98 -8.87
C PHE A 54 -12.95 5.76 -9.03
N ALA A 55 -13.25 4.86 -9.97
CA ALA A 55 -12.37 3.74 -10.30
C ALA A 55 -11.10 4.20 -11.04
N TYR A 56 -11.11 5.40 -11.61
CA TYR A 56 -9.95 6.03 -12.24
C TYR A 56 -9.86 7.47 -11.74
N LEU A 57 -8.71 7.83 -11.19
CA LEU A 57 -8.45 9.18 -10.70
C LEU A 57 -7.28 9.77 -11.48
N LYS A 58 -7.37 11.07 -11.77
CA LYS A 58 -6.31 11.82 -12.41
C LYS A 58 -5.29 12.27 -11.37
N ASP A 59 -4.02 12.04 -11.64
CA ASP A 59 -2.90 12.55 -10.85
C ASP A 59 -2.71 14.05 -11.10
N GLU A 60 -2.65 14.85 -10.04
CA GLU A 60 -2.53 16.30 -10.15
C GLU A 60 -1.14 16.73 -10.63
N LEU A 61 -0.10 15.96 -10.33
CA LEU A 61 1.28 16.26 -10.68
C LEU A 61 1.61 15.79 -12.09
N THR A 62 1.31 14.52 -12.39
CA THR A 62 1.68 13.91 -13.69
C THR A 62 0.61 14.12 -14.75
N GLN A 63 -0.61 14.49 -14.37
CA GLN A 63 -1.80 14.58 -15.24
C GLN A 63 -2.23 13.23 -15.85
N GLU A 64 -1.65 12.11 -15.40
CA GLU A 64 -1.99 10.78 -15.87
C GLU A 64 -3.20 10.20 -15.14
N TRP A 65 -3.90 9.27 -15.79
CA TRP A 65 -5.02 8.55 -15.19
C TRP A 65 -4.55 7.23 -14.60
N SER A 66 -4.84 7.02 -13.31
CA SER A 66 -4.49 5.80 -12.60
C SER A 66 -5.73 5.06 -12.10
N PHE A 67 -5.71 3.74 -12.22
CA PHE A 67 -6.75 2.89 -11.64
C PHE A 67 -6.69 2.96 -10.11
N PHE A 68 -7.83 3.28 -9.49
CA PHE A 68 -7.95 3.49 -8.06
C PHE A 68 -8.98 2.53 -7.45
N ARG A 69 -8.53 1.71 -6.50
CA ARG A 69 -9.36 0.70 -5.83
C ARG A 69 -10.11 1.30 -4.63
N PHE A 70 -11.01 2.23 -4.90
CA PHE A 70 -11.81 2.90 -3.85
C PHE A 70 -12.70 1.94 -3.04
N TYR A 71 -12.93 0.71 -3.51
CA TYR A 71 -13.69 -0.31 -2.79
C TYR A 71 -12.87 -1.10 -1.76
N HIS A 72 -11.59 -0.78 -1.56
CA HIS A 72 -10.81 -1.35 -0.46
C HIS A 72 -10.87 -0.42 0.76
N PRO A 73 -11.27 -0.87 1.96
CA PRO A 73 -11.55 0.02 3.10
C PRO A 73 -10.38 0.93 3.48
N LYS A 74 -9.17 0.37 3.62
CA LYS A 74 -7.96 1.14 3.92
C LYS A 74 -7.65 2.19 2.86
N THR A 75 -7.94 1.88 1.58
CA THR A 75 -7.71 2.79 0.45
C THR A 75 -8.74 3.90 0.42
N LEU A 76 -10.02 3.58 0.68
CA LEU A 76 -11.10 4.55 0.72
C LEU A 76 -10.95 5.52 1.89
N ILE A 77 -10.68 5.02 3.10
CA ILE A 77 -10.46 5.86 4.28
C ILE A 77 -9.28 6.81 4.05
N THR A 78 -8.18 6.31 3.47
CA THR A 78 -7.02 7.14 3.14
C THR A 78 -7.40 8.23 2.13
N LEU A 79 -8.15 7.90 1.07
CA LEU A 79 -8.64 8.88 0.11
C LEU A 79 -9.47 9.96 0.82
N LEU A 80 -10.54 9.58 1.51
CA LEU A 80 -11.49 10.53 2.09
C LEU A 80 -10.81 11.48 3.09
N ASN A 81 -9.86 10.99 3.89
CA ASN A 81 -9.10 11.82 4.83
C ASN A 81 -8.12 12.81 4.18
N THR A 82 -7.88 12.70 2.87
CA THR A 82 -6.99 13.59 2.12
C THR A 82 -7.73 14.57 1.21
N LEU A 83 -9.03 14.37 0.99
CA LEU A 83 -9.83 15.24 0.14
C LEU A 83 -10.23 16.51 0.89
N SER A 84 -10.30 17.62 0.16
CA SER A 84 -10.92 18.86 0.64
C SER A 84 -12.45 18.79 0.51
N ASP A 85 -13.13 19.82 1.03
CA ASP A 85 -14.59 19.83 1.12
C ASP A 85 -15.30 19.62 -0.22
N GLY A 86 -14.85 20.26 -1.30
CA GLY A 86 -15.46 20.14 -2.63
C GLY A 86 -15.39 18.73 -3.25
N PRO A 87 -14.20 18.10 -3.30
CA PRO A 87 -14.07 16.70 -3.71
C PRO A 87 -14.79 15.72 -2.79
N LEU A 88 -14.83 15.97 -1.47
CA LEU A 88 -15.64 15.17 -0.53
C LEU A 88 -17.13 15.25 -0.85
N ALA A 89 -17.64 16.47 -1.06
CA ALA A 89 -19.04 16.72 -1.44
C ALA A 89 -19.40 16.00 -2.75
N HIS A 90 -18.50 16.03 -3.73
CA HIS A 90 -18.70 15.32 -4.99
C HIS A 90 -18.67 13.80 -4.81
N PHE A 91 -17.71 13.25 -4.04
CA PHE A 91 -17.66 11.82 -3.77
C PHE A 91 -18.94 11.33 -3.09
N MET A 92 -19.39 12.05 -2.06
CA MET A 92 -20.55 11.68 -1.23
C MET A 92 -21.89 12.12 -1.82
N GLN A 93 -21.93 12.60 -3.06
CA GLN A 93 -23.17 13.02 -3.72
C GLN A 93 -24.16 11.84 -3.81
N GLY A 94 -25.34 12.00 -3.22
CA GLY A 94 -26.36 10.94 -3.14
C GLY A 94 -26.05 9.85 -2.12
N ILE A 95 -24.98 9.98 -1.34
CA ILE A 95 -24.54 9.03 -0.31
C ILE A 95 -24.73 9.66 1.07
N ASN A 96 -25.57 9.05 1.89
CA ASN A 96 -25.75 9.46 3.28
C ASN A 96 -24.59 8.95 4.15
N ALA A 97 -24.30 7.66 4.06
CA ALA A 97 -23.27 7.01 4.87
C ALA A 97 -22.57 5.89 4.10
N VAL A 98 -21.33 5.61 4.47
CA VAL A 98 -20.57 4.43 4.04
C VAL A 98 -20.16 3.65 5.27
N TRP A 99 -20.45 2.34 5.27
CA TRP A 99 -20.03 1.41 6.32
C TRP A 99 -19.05 0.38 5.80
N PHE A 100 -18.09 0.02 6.64
CA PHE A 100 -17.12 -1.04 6.39
C PHE A 100 -17.28 -2.15 7.40
N TYR A 101 -17.30 -3.39 6.91
CA TYR A 101 -17.31 -4.60 7.70
C TYR A 101 -16.12 -5.47 7.29
N GLY A 102 -15.23 -5.80 8.23
CA GLY A 102 -14.14 -6.76 8.02
C GLY A 102 -12.82 -6.48 8.79
N ASP A 103 -11.88 -7.41 8.59
CA ASP A 103 -10.58 -7.65 9.28
C ASP A 103 -10.65 -8.00 10.78
N GLU A 104 -11.52 -7.36 11.57
CA GLU A 104 -11.72 -7.69 12.99
C GLU A 104 -13.22 -7.73 13.33
N PRO A 105 -13.70 -8.69 14.14
CA PRO A 105 -15.13 -8.99 14.31
C PRO A 105 -16.00 -7.86 14.90
N ASP A 106 -15.44 -6.76 15.41
CA ASP A 106 -16.19 -5.73 16.14
C ASP A 106 -15.97 -4.28 15.66
N ILE A 107 -15.18 -4.05 14.61
CA ILE A 107 -14.89 -2.69 14.14
C ILE A 107 -15.71 -2.37 12.89
N HIS A 108 -16.76 -1.57 13.09
CA HIS A 108 -17.51 -0.95 12.00
C HIS A 108 -17.09 0.52 11.88
N HIS A 109 -16.47 0.87 10.76
CA HIS A 109 -16.20 2.27 10.45
C HIS A 109 -17.40 2.85 9.71
N MET A 110 -18.04 3.85 10.30
CA MET A 110 -19.05 4.67 9.62
C MET A 110 -18.42 5.98 9.17
N ILE A 111 -18.61 6.30 7.89
CA ILE A 111 -18.23 7.59 7.33
C ILE A 111 -19.49 8.35 6.91
N THR A 112 -19.64 9.53 7.48
CA THR A 112 -20.69 10.51 7.15
C THR A 112 -20.05 11.89 6.99
N LEU A 113 -20.65 12.75 6.17
CA LEU A 113 -20.25 14.15 6.09
C LEU A 113 -21.12 15.03 6.98
N THR A 114 -20.50 16.05 7.55
CA THR A 114 -21.19 17.18 8.16
C THR A 114 -21.88 18.03 7.10
N GLU A 115 -22.95 18.72 7.50
CA GLU A 115 -23.82 19.45 6.57
C GLU A 115 -23.09 20.57 5.80
N ASN A 116 -22.15 21.25 6.45
CA ASN A 116 -21.30 22.27 5.81
C ASN A 116 -20.49 21.70 4.62
N ILE A 117 -19.99 20.45 4.74
CA ILE A 117 -19.23 19.82 3.66
C ILE A 117 -20.18 19.39 2.54
N ARG A 118 -21.38 18.88 2.87
CA ARG A 118 -22.39 18.51 1.85
C ARG A 118 -22.79 19.69 0.98
N GLN A 119 -22.81 20.89 1.54
CA GLN A 119 -23.15 22.13 0.83
C GLN A 119 -21.97 22.76 0.08
N ALA A 120 -20.76 22.21 0.21
CA ALA A 120 -19.61 22.72 -0.51
C ALA A 120 -19.78 22.53 -2.02
N LYS A 121 -19.24 23.47 -2.81
CA LYS A 121 -19.28 23.38 -4.28
C LYS A 121 -18.55 22.11 -4.74
N PRO A 122 -19.23 21.16 -5.43
CA PRO A 122 -18.61 19.93 -5.88
C PRO A 122 -17.40 20.19 -6.79
N ALA A 123 -16.32 19.45 -6.57
CA ALA A 123 -15.10 19.52 -7.36
C ALA A 123 -14.61 18.12 -7.75
N PRO A 124 -13.78 17.98 -8.81
CA PRO A 124 -13.22 16.69 -9.20
C PRO A 124 -12.45 16.02 -8.06
N VAL A 125 -12.58 14.70 -7.95
CA VAL A 125 -11.75 13.87 -7.06
C VAL A 125 -10.50 13.48 -7.85
N THR A 126 -9.33 13.73 -7.27
CA THR A 126 -8.02 13.57 -7.91
C THR A 126 -7.05 12.84 -6.98
N LEU A 127 -5.97 12.30 -7.54
CA LEU A 127 -4.82 11.87 -6.73
C LEU A 127 -4.00 13.11 -6.39
N ASN A 128 -4.32 13.70 -5.24
CA ASN A 128 -3.58 14.84 -4.74
C ASN A 128 -2.22 14.43 -4.15
N ARG A 129 -1.32 15.41 -4.04
CA ARG A 129 0.05 15.20 -3.54
C ARG A 129 0.08 14.44 -2.21
N ARG A 130 -0.78 14.81 -1.25
CA ARG A 130 -0.82 14.19 0.08
C ARG A 130 -1.20 12.70 0.00
N LEU A 131 -2.16 12.36 -0.85
CA LEU A 131 -2.57 10.97 -1.08
C LEU A 131 -1.43 10.15 -1.72
N CYS A 132 -0.75 10.70 -2.72
CA CYS A 132 0.40 10.05 -3.35
C CYS A 132 1.52 9.80 -2.34
N GLU A 133 1.89 10.80 -1.54
CA GLU A 133 2.92 10.68 -0.48
C GLU A 133 2.56 9.58 0.54
N LEU A 134 1.28 9.48 0.95
CA LEU A 134 0.84 8.43 1.86
C LEU A 134 0.95 7.03 1.24
N PHE A 135 0.60 6.86 -0.04
CA PHE A 135 0.75 5.57 -0.71
C PHE A 135 2.20 5.17 -0.94
N GLU A 136 3.07 6.13 -1.25
CA GLU A 136 4.51 5.91 -1.33
C GLU A 136 5.09 5.46 0.01
N GLN A 137 4.75 6.14 1.11
CA GLN A 137 5.15 5.74 2.46
C GLN A 137 4.65 4.33 2.82
N GLN A 138 3.39 4.00 2.49
CA GLN A 138 2.86 2.66 2.69
C GLN A 138 3.60 1.60 1.85
N ALA A 139 3.93 1.92 0.60
CA ALA A 139 4.68 1.02 -0.27
C ALA A 139 6.10 0.78 0.27
N GLN A 140 6.78 1.83 0.72
CA GLN A 140 8.10 1.74 1.35
C GLN A 140 8.05 0.90 2.63
N LYS A 141 7.08 1.15 3.51
CA LYS A 141 6.90 0.37 4.74
C LYS A 141 6.69 -1.11 4.45
N ARG A 142 5.83 -1.45 3.47
CA ARG A 142 5.63 -2.84 3.04
C ARG A 142 6.90 -3.47 2.48
N HIS A 143 7.70 -2.71 1.73
CA HIS A 143 8.97 -3.19 1.20
C HIS A 143 9.97 -3.50 2.31
N ILE A 144 10.10 -2.61 3.29
CA ILE A 144 10.95 -2.81 4.47
C ILE A 144 10.55 -4.06 5.25
N LEU A 145 9.25 -4.24 5.51
CA LEU A 145 8.74 -5.44 6.20
C LEU A 145 9.10 -6.72 5.43
N LYS A 146 8.85 -6.75 4.12
CA LYS A 146 9.24 -7.90 3.28
C LYS A 146 10.74 -8.17 3.29
N ALA A 147 11.57 -7.12 3.36
CA ALA A 147 13.01 -7.29 3.45
C ALA A 147 13.42 -7.90 4.80
N ILE A 148 12.80 -7.45 5.89
CA ILE A 148 13.00 -8.04 7.23
C ILE A 148 12.59 -9.51 7.23
N ASP A 149 11.40 -9.84 6.73
CA ASP A 149 10.90 -11.22 6.63
C ASP A 149 11.87 -12.09 5.81
N PHE A 150 12.29 -11.62 4.64
CA PHE A 150 13.26 -12.32 3.80
C PHE A 150 14.58 -12.60 4.53
N ILE A 151 15.14 -11.61 5.23
CA ILE A 151 16.39 -11.76 5.98
C ILE A 151 16.22 -12.77 7.11
N GLN A 152 15.09 -12.72 7.83
CA GLN A 152 14.81 -13.65 8.92
C GLN A 152 14.65 -15.09 8.39
N ASP A 153 13.94 -15.27 7.29
CA ASP A 153 13.62 -16.58 6.72
C ASP A 153 14.81 -17.24 5.99
N ASN A 154 15.69 -16.44 5.36
CA ASN A 154 16.72 -16.95 4.43
C ASN A 154 18.15 -16.75 4.93
N LEU A 155 18.41 -15.76 5.80
CA LEU A 155 19.76 -15.48 6.30
C LEU A 155 19.96 -15.94 7.74
N ALA A 156 18.89 -16.06 8.53
CA ALA A 156 18.86 -16.64 9.88
C ALA A 156 20.19 -16.50 10.66
N GLU A 157 20.91 -17.60 10.90
CA GLU A 157 22.14 -17.68 11.69
C GLU A 157 23.34 -16.91 11.10
N ARG A 158 23.29 -16.59 9.81
CA ARG A 158 24.35 -15.87 9.09
C ARG A 158 24.16 -14.36 9.13
N CYS A 159 22.96 -13.88 9.50
CA CYS A 159 22.71 -12.46 9.69
C CYS A 159 23.53 -11.95 10.89
N GLN A 160 24.47 -11.05 10.65
CA GLN A 160 25.35 -10.50 11.69
C GLN A 160 24.74 -9.28 12.41
N VAL A 161 23.53 -8.85 12.02
CA VAL A 161 22.83 -7.73 12.64
C VAL A 161 21.93 -8.23 13.76
N ASN A 162 21.98 -7.55 14.92
CA ASN A 162 21.15 -7.90 16.06
C ASN A 162 19.65 -7.82 15.71
N LYS A 163 18.87 -8.84 16.08
CA LYS A 163 17.43 -8.93 15.82
C LYS A 163 16.63 -7.72 16.29
N ASN A 164 17.01 -7.11 17.42
CA ASN A 164 16.32 -5.95 18.00
C ASN A 164 16.60 -4.66 17.22
N THR A 165 17.74 -4.55 16.54
CA THR A 165 18.11 -3.38 15.74
C THR A 165 17.89 -3.57 14.24
N LEU A 166 17.59 -4.81 13.81
CA LEU A 166 17.39 -5.17 12.41
C LEU A 166 16.39 -4.26 11.67
N PRO A 167 15.20 -3.91 12.22
CA PRO A 167 14.27 -3.04 11.50
C PRO A 167 14.85 -1.65 11.19
N ALA A 168 15.55 -1.05 12.16
CA ALA A 168 16.18 0.24 11.98
C ALA A 168 17.35 0.17 11.00
N PHE A 169 18.14 -0.91 11.07
CA PHE A 169 19.24 -1.17 10.14
C PHE A 169 18.74 -1.35 8.70
N VAL A 170 17.69 -2.15 8.48
CA VAL A 170 17.08 -2.36 7.16
C VAL A 170 16.59 -1.03 6.57
N LEU A 171 15.91 -0.20 7.37
CA LEU A 171 15.47 1.12 6.91
C LEU A 171 16.66 2.00 6.50
N GLN A 172 17.70 2.07 7.33
CA GLN A 172 18.90 2.86 7.03
C GLN A 172 19.58 2.38 5.75
N GLN A 173 19.81 1.07 5.59
CA GLN A 173 20.47 0.52 4.42
C GLN A 173 19.60 0.63 3.16
N THR A 174 18.28 0.55 3.29
CA THR A 174 17.34 0.82 2.18
C THR A 174 17.51 2.25 1.67
N ASN A 175 17.59 3.24 2.57
CA ASN A 175 17.80 4.64 2.17
C ASN A 175 19.17 4.84 1.51
N LEU A 176 20.22 4.20 2.03
CA LEU A 176 21.55 4.22 1.41
C LEU A 176 21.55 3.59 0.02
N ALA A 177 20.85 2.47 -0.18
CA ALA A 177 20.69 1.83 -1.48
C ALA A 177 20.06 2.80 -2.51
N TYR A 178 19.03 3.56 -2.12
CA TYR A 178 18.44 4.59 -2.98
C TYR A 178 19.44 5.69 -3.35
N LEU A 179 20.24 6.16 -2.39
CA LEU A 179 21.29 7.16 -2.64
C LEU A 179 22.40 6.62 -3.59
N GLN A 180 22.60 5.30 -3.62
CA GLN A 180 23.49 4.63 -4.57
C GLN A 180 22.85 4.41 -5.96
N GLY A 181 21.64 4.93 -6.20
CA GLY A 181 20.92 4.82 -7.46
C GLY A 181 20.14 3.52 -7.64
N LEU A 182 20.00 2.70 -6.59
CA LEU A 182 19.16 1.50 -6.64
C LEU A 182 17.69 1.90 -6.48
N THR A 183 16.90 1.77 -7.54
CA THR A 183 15.47 2.11 -7.54
C THR A 183 14.55 0.89 -7.59
N GLN A 184 15.08 -0.26 -8.00
CA GLN A 184 14.31 -1.50 -8.10
C GLN A 184 14.26 -2.21 -6.75
N GLN A 185 13.05 -2.55 -6.28
CA GLN A 185 12.83 -3.22 -4.99
C GLN A 185 13.69 -4.48 -4.81
N ARG A 186 13.84 -5.30 -5.86
CA ARG A 186 14.66 -6.52 -5.79
C ARG A 186 16.15 -6.21 -5.63
N ALA A 187 16.65 -5.15 -6.28
CA ALA A 187 18.05 -4.73 -6.13
C ALA A 187 18.32 -4.21 -4.72
N ILE A 188 17.40 -3.40 -4.18
CA ILE A 188 17.47 -2.89 -2.80
C ILE A 188 17.45 -4.07 -1.81
N LEU A 189 16.58 -5.06 -2.00
CA LEU A 189 16.52 -6.25 -1.16
C LEU A 189 17.88 -6.96 -1.09
N TYR A 190 18.51 -7.26 -2.24
CA TYR A 190 19.81 -7.92 -2.27
C TYR A 190 20.92 -7.07 -1.66
N TYR A 191 20.90 -5.76 -1.90
CA TYR A 191 21.85 -4.83 -1.28
C TYR A 191 21.76 -4.86 0.26
N VAL A 192 20.54 -4.77 0.81
CA VAL A 192 20.31 -4.78 2.25
C VAL A 192 20.66 -6.14 2.85
N ALA A 193 20.26 -7.23 2.18
CA ALA A 193 20.63 -8.59 2.57
C ALA A 193 22.15 -8.77 2.65
N ALA A 194 22.90 -8.27 1.65
CA ALA A 194 24.36 -8.28 1.65
C ALA A 194 24.94 -7.49 2.83
N LYS A 195 24.40 -6.29 3.13
CA LYS A 195 24.82 -5.49 4.30
C LYS A 195 24.54 -6.19 5.63
N CYS A 196 23.49 -6.99 5.73
CA CYS A 196 23.21 -7.77 6.94
C CYS A 196 24.24 -8.88 7.20
N LEU A 197 24.93 -9.36 6.17
CA LEU A 197 25.98 -10.36 6.28
C LEU A 197 27.35 -9.76 6.65
N MET A 198 27.54 -8.46 6.46
CA MET A 198 28.79 -7.76 6.78
C MET A 198 28.52 -6.31 7.21
N PRO A 199 27.85 -6.12 8.36
CA PRO A 199 27.41 -4.80 8.82
C PRO A 199 28.55 -3.90 9.32
N ASN A 200 29.70 -4.48 9.69
CA ASN A 200 30.82 -3.76 10.31
C ASN A 200 32.10 -3.74 9.45
N ASP A 201 32.14 -4.45 8.31
CA ASP A 201 33.32 -4.54 7.44
C ASP A 201 33.17 -3.61 6.23
N GLU A 202 33.30 -2.30 6.47
CA GLU A 202 33.15 -1.29 5.42
C GLU A 202 34.27 -1.34 4.38
N VAL A 203 35.48 -1.77 4.75
CA VAL A 203 36.61 -1.87 3.81
C VAL A 203 36.33 -2.93 2.76
N ARG A 204 35.97 -4.14 3.21
CA ARG A 204 35.65 -5.25 2.30
C ARG A 204 34.37 -4.98 1.53
N TRP A 205 33.38 -4.34 2.16
CA TRP A 205 32.17 -3.88 1.49
C TRP A 205 32.47 -3.01 0.27
N GLN A 206 33.31 -1.97 0.44
CA GLN A 206 33.67 -1.07 -0.67
C GLN A 206 34.37 -1.83 -1.81
N GLN A 207 35.30 -2.74 -1.47
CA GLN A 207 35.99 -3.57 -2.47
C GLN A 207 35.01 -4.44 -3.29
N LEU A 208 34.05 -5.09 -2.62
CA LEU A 208 33.02 -5.90 -3.28
C LEU A 208 32.06 -5.03 -4.10
N TRP A 209 31.71 -3.84 -3.61
CA TRP A 209 30.84 -2.91 -4.31
C TRP A 209 31.48 -2.35 -5.59
N GLU A 210 32.77 -1.97 -5.54
CA GLU A 210 33.52 -1.46 -6.69
C GLU A 210 33.77 -2.56 -7.74
N SER A 211 34.14 -3.76 -7.29
CA SER A 211 34.38 -4.89 -8.20
C SER A 211 33.11 -5.30 -8.95
N THR A 212 31.98 -5.42 -8.27
CA THR A 212 30.68 -5.71 -8.91
C THR A 212 30.22 -4.57 -9.83
N GLY A 213 30.51 -3.31 -9.48
CA GLY A 213 30.23 -2.15 -10.33
C GLY A 213 31.04 -2.13 -11.64
N SER A 214 32.24 -2.69 -11.62
CA SER A 214 33.09 -2.84 -12.80
C SER A 214 32.61 -3.96 -13.73
N GLN A 215 31.93 -4.97 -13.19
CA GLN A 215 31.41 -6.12 -13.94
C GLN A 215 30.11 -5.82 -14.68
N THR A 216 29.23 -4.99 -14.10
CA THR A 216 27.94 -4.68 -14.71
C THR A 216 27.43 -3.31 -14.31
N LYS A 217 26.85 -2.60 -15.29
CA LYS A 217 26.12 -1.35 -15.07
C LYS A 217 24.65 -1.57 -14.71
N ILE A 218 24.15 -2.81 -14.77
CA ILE A 218 22.75 -3.13 -14.48
C ILE A 218 22.57 -3.24 -12.96
N PRO A 219 21.82 -2.33 -12.31
CA PRO A 219 21.75 -2.26 -10.85
C PRO A 219 21.27 -3.55 -10.16
N ALA A 220 20.30 -4.24 -10.74
CA ALA A 220 19.77 -5.49 -10.20
C ALA A 220 20.80 -6.64 -10.22
N ILE A 221 21.56 -6.75 -11.32
CA ILE A 221 22.59 -7.78 -11.45
C ILE A 221 23.75 -7.48 -10.50
N ARG A 222 24.13 -6.20 -10.39
CA ARG A 222 25.16 -5.75 -9.44
C ARG A 222 24.80 -6.13 -8.01
N ALA A 223 23.59 -5.77 -7.56
CA ALA A 223 23.16 -6.04 -6.19
C ALA A 223 23.03 -7.54 -5.90
N HIS A 224 22.59 -8.34 -6.87
CA HIS A 224 22.55 -9.80 -6.74
C HIS A 224 23.95 -10.41 -6.61
N SER A 225 24.87 -10.06 -7.51
CA SER A 225 26.25 -10.56 -7.49
C SER A 225 26.96 -10.17 -6.19
N LEU A 226 26.72 -8.95 -5.70
CA LEU A 226 27.23 -8.50 -4.40
C LEU A 226 26.73 -9.41 -3.28
N PHE A 227 25.42 -9.66 -3.23
CA PHE A 227 24.82 -10.53 -2.23
C PHE A 227 25.43 -11.94 -2.26
N GLU A 228 25.55 -12.57 -3.44
CA GLU A 228 26.14 -13.91 -3.57
C GLU A 228 27.59 -13.98 -3.08
N GLN A 229 28.38 -12.94 -3.37
CA GLN A 229 29.76 -12.86 -2.89
C GLN A 229 29.84 -12.72 -1.37
N CYS A 230 29.04 -11.83 -0.77
CA CYS A 230 28.94 -11.70 0.68
C CYS A 230 28.52 -13.02 1.33
N ASP A 231 27.48 -13.66 0.78
CA ASP A 231 26.91 -14.91 1.29
C ASP A 231 27.93 -16.06 1.27
N THR A 232 28.69 -16.18 0.19
CA THR A 232 29.76 -17.18 0.05
C THR A 232 30.88 -16.95 1.07
N LEU A 233 31.25 -15.70 1.32
CA LEU A 233 32.33 -15.35 2.25
C LEU A 233 31.92 -15.62 3.69
N THR A 234 30.73 -15.18 4.10
CA THR A 234 30.23 -15.42 5.46
C THR A 234 30.04 -16.91 5.73
N THR A 235 29.60 -17.68 4.73
CA THR A 235 29.47 -19.14 4.87
C THR A 235 30.83 -19.84 5.05
N LYS A 236 31.89 -19.35 4.40
CA LYS A 236 33.25 -19.89 4.56
C LYS A 236 33.89 -19.54 5.90
N GLU A 237 33.52 -18.41 6.50
CA GLU A 237 34.04 -17.97 7.81
C GLU A 237 33.40 -18.68 9.01
N MET A 238 32.26 -19.35 8.78
CA MET A 238 31.55 -20.13 9.80
C MET A 238 31.93 -21.62 9.85
N LEU A 239 32.75 -22.11 8.90
CA LEU A 239 33.27 -23.48 8.82
C LEU A 239 34.70 -23.56 9.37
#